data_AF-G4QCP3-F1
#
_entry.id   AF-G4QCP3-F1
#
_cell.length_a   1.000
_cell.length_b   1.000
_cell.length_c   1.000
_cell.angle_alpha   90.00
_cell.angle_beta   90.00
_cell.angle_gamma   90.00
#
_symmetry.space_group_name_H-M   'P 1'
#
loop_
_entity.id
_entity.type
_entity.pdbx_description
1 polymer ?
#
loop_
_entity_poly.entity_id
_entity_poly.type
_entity_poly.pdbx_seq_one_letter_code
_entity_poly.pdbx_strand_id
1 'polypeptide(L)'
;MSTKTKAKTAEKSSAKKVNSAFMKPLTPSKELAAVVGDKPLPRTEVTKKVWEYIKSKDLQDSANRRNINADDKLRPIFGKDQVNMFEMTKLISAHLK
;
A
#
# COMPACT_ATOMS: atom_id res chain seq x y z
N MET A 1 52.05 -12.52 -11.69
CA MET A 1 51.01 -11.94 -10.81
C MET A 1 49.68 -12.02 -11.54
N SER A 2 48.78 -12.89 -11.08
CA SER A 2 47.49 -13.16 -11.75
C SER A 2 46.37 -12.40 -11.03
N THR A 3 45.75 -11.42 -11.70
CA THR A 3 44.59 -10.71 -11.16
C THR A 3 43.27 -11.26 -11.71
N LYS A 4 42.56 -11.93 -10.80
CA LYS A 4 41.10 -12.13 -10.70
C LYS A 4 40.26 -10.99 -11.30
N THR A 5 39.16 -11.32 -11.99
CA THR A 5 37.80 -10.74 -11.75
C THR A 5 36.73 -11.47 -12.56
N LYS A 6 35.73 -12.00 -11.84
CA LYS A 6 34.48 -12.61 -12.31
C LYS A 6 33.42 -11.50 -12.34
N ALA A 7 33.01 -11.07 -13.54
CA ALA A 7 31.90 -10.13 -13.70
C ALA A 7 30.65 -10.90 -14.14
N LYS A 8 29.67 -10.95 -13.25
CA LYS A 8 28.32 -11.48 -13.48
C LYS A 8 27.56 -10.41 -14.27
N THR A 9 27.46 -10.60 -15.59
CA THR A 9 26.72 -9.70 -16.48
C THR A 9 25.25 -9.73 -16.11
N ALA A 10 24.72 -8.53 -15.83
CA ALA A 10 23.35 -8.27 -15.46
C ALA A 10 22.39 -8.71 -16.58
N GLU A 11 21.44 -9.58 -16.24
CA GLU A 11 20.30 -9.87 -17.08
C GLU A 11 19.41 -8.63 -17.17
N LYS A 12 19.28 -8.15 -18.41
CA LYS A 12 18.28 -7.17 -18.85
C LYS A 12 16.90 -7.65 -18.44
N SER A 13 16.35 -7.07 -17.38
CA SER A 13 14.91 -7.08 -17.15
C SER A 13 14.35 -5.83 -17.80
N SER A 14 13.75 -6.02 -18.96
CA SER A 14 13.00 -5.05 -19.76
C SER A 14 12.33 -4.00 -18.88
N ALA A 15 12.84 -2.77 -18.92
CA ALA A 15 12.18 -1.62 -18.32
C ALA A 15 10.85 -1.41 -19.06
N LYS A 16 9.80 -2.11 -18.60
CA LYS A 16 8.41 -1.79 -18.91
C LYS A 16 8.30 -0.29 -18.66
N LYS A 17 7.89 0.44 -19.70
CA LYS A 17 7.56 1.87 -19.65
C LYS A 17 6.63 2.07 -18.45
N VAL A 18 7.21 2.40 -17.30
CA VAL A 18 6.47 2.53 -16.05
C VAL A 18 5.56 3.71 -16.30
N ASN A 19 4.26 3.42 -16.38
CA ASN A 19 3.26 4.44 -16.57
C ASN A 19 3.35 5.38 -15.36
N SER A 20 4.03 6.51 -15.58
CA SER A 20 4.52 7.43 -14.54
C SER A 20 3.38 8.01 -13.71
N ALA A 21 2.16 8.02 -14.25
CA ALA A 21 0.97 8.44 -13.54
C ALA A 21 0.66 7.58 -12.29
N PHE A 22 0.97 6.28 -12.33
CA PHE A 22 0.75 5.39 -11.17
C PHE A 22 1.82 5.54 -10.08
N MET A 23 2.97 6.11 -10.42
CA MET A 23 4.09 6.36 -9.52
C MET A 23 4.06 7.77 -8.93
N LYS A 24 3.01 8.56 -9.24
CA LYS A 24 2.86 9.91 -8.69
C LYS A 24 2.82 9.82 -7.16
N PRO A 25 3.76 10.46 -6.44
CA PRO A 25 3.73 10.51 -5.00
C PRO A 25 2.51 11.31 -4.56
N LEU A 26 1.70 10.72 -3.69
CA LEU A 26 0.53 11.35 -3.10
C LEU A 26 0.76 11.49 -1.61
N THR A 27 0.31 12.59 -1.04
CA THR A 27 0.44 12.87 0.39
C THR A 27 -0.73 12.25 1.14
N PRO A 28 -0.49 11.31 2.08
CA PRO A 28 -1.53 10.78 2.94
C PRO A 28 -2.09 11.87 3.86
N SER A 29 -3.40 11.82 4.12
CA SER A 29 -4.02 12.56 5.21
C SER A 29 -3.43 12.14 6.57
N LYS A 30 -3.63 12.96 7.61
CA LYS A 30 -3.15 12.68 8.97
C LYS A 30 -3.63 11.31 9.49
N GLU A 31 -4.86 10.94 9.18
CA GLU A 31 -5.45 9.67 9.61
C GLU A 31 -4.80 8.49 8.89
N LEU A 32 -4.67 8.58 7.56
CA LEU A 32 -4.02 7.55 6.76
C LEU A 32 -2.52 7.42 7.09
N ALA A 33 -1.86 8.53 7.40
CA ALA A 33 -0.46 8.57 7.82
C ALA A 33 -0.21 7.78 9.12
N ALA A 34 -1.20 7.66 10.02
CA ALA A 34 -1.07 6.84 11.23
C ALA A 34 -0.92 5.33 10.94
N VAL A 35 -1.24 4.91 9.71
CA VAL A 35 -1.14 3.52 9.23
C VAL A 35 0.04 3.36 8.26
N VAL A 36 0.19 4.26 7.28
CA VAL A 36 1.17 4.10 6.18
C VAL A 36 2.43 4.97 6.31
N GLY A 37 2.44 5.90 7.27
CA GLY A 37 3.42 6.97 7.43
C GLY A 37 3.00 8.27 6.73
N ASP A 38 3.59 9.39 7.16
CA ASP A 38 3.36 10.76 6.66
C ASP A 38 4.07 11.08 5.34
N LYS A 39 4.99 10.22 4.90
CA LYS A 39 5.76 10.45 3.68
C LYS A 39 4.87 10.34 2.43
N PRO A 40 5.10 11.17 1.40
CA PRO A 40 4.44 11.01 0.11
C PRO A 40 4.74 9.64 -0.50
N LEU A 41 3.69 8.93 -0.92
CA LEU A 41 3.77 7.57 -1.43
C LEU A 41 2.85 7.41 -2.65
N PRO A 42 3.25 6.60 -3.64
CA PRO A 42 2.34 6.20 -4.71
C PRO A 42 1.10 5.48 -4.16
N ARG A 43 -0.06 5.64 -4.82
CA ARG A 43 -1.31 4.99 -4.40
C ARG A 43 -1.18 3.48 -4.23
N THR A 44 -0.38 2.84 -5.07
CA THR A 44 -0.11 1.39 -5.01
C THR A 44 0.61 1.00 -3.71
N GLU A 45 1.62 1.77 -3.31
CA GLU A 45 2.36 1.56 -2.07
C GLU A 45 1.48 1.81 -0.84
N VAL A 46 0.67 2.86 -0.86
CA VAL A 46 -0.31 3.15 0.19
C VAL A 46 -1.26 1.97 0.37
N THR A 47 -1.86 1.49 -0.71
CA THR A 47 -2.83 0.37 -0.68
C THR A 47 -2.17 -0.90 -0.15
N LYS A 48 -0.92 -1.18 -0.56
CA LYS A 48 -0.15 -2.32 -0.07
C LYS A 48 0.11 -2.23 1.43
N LYS A 49 0.57 -1.08 1.93
CA LYS A 49 0.83 -0.88 3.37
C LYS A 49 -0.43 -1.02 4.21
N VAL A 50 -1.57 -0.50 3.76
CA VAL A 50 -2.84 -0.68 4.47
C VAL A 50 -3.21 -2.18 4.51
N TRP A 51 -3.01 -2.92 3.42
CA TRP A 51 -3.23 -4.37 3.41
C TRP A 51 -2.30 -5.14 4.37
N GLU A 52 -1.02 -4.77 4.41
CA GLU A 52 -0.05 -5.35 5.36
C GLU A 52 -0.47 -5.08 6.80
N TYR A 53 -0.95 -3.87 7.10
CA TYR A 53 -1.49 -3.51 8.40
C TYR A 53 -2.73 -4.35 8.77
N ILE A 54 -3.69 -4.45 7.86
CA ILE A 54 -4.92 -5.26 8.05
C ILE A 54 -4.56 -6.71 8.36
N LYS A 55 -3.63 -7.31 7.59
CA LYS A 55 -3.21 -8.70 7.80
C LYS A 55 -2.42 -8.88 9.09
N SER A 56 -1.51 -7.96 9.41
CA SER A 56 -0.70 -8.01 10.63
C SER A 56 -1.56 -7.93 11.90
N LYS A 57 -2.76 -7.37 11.80
CA LYS A 57 -3.71 -7.24 12.92
C LYS A 57 -4.90 -8.20 12.83
N ASP A 58 -4.88 -9.11 11.87
CA ASP A 58 -5.97 -10.05 11.59
C ASP A 58 -7.35 -9.38 11.49
N LEU A 59 -7.39 -8.22 10.82
CA LEU A 59 -8.60 -7.40 10.68
C LEU A 59 -9.51 -7.87 9.53
N GLN A 60 -9.20 -8.98 8.88
CA GLN A 60 -10.10 -9.59 7.91
C GLN A 60 -11.20 -10.35 8.65
N ASP A 61 -12.44 -10.21 8.18
CA ASP A 61 -13.52 -11.01 8.74
C ASP A 61 -13.28 -12.51 8.48
N SER A 62 -13.48 -13.33 9.52
CA SER A 62 -13.18 -14.76 9.50
C SER A 62 -14.21 -15.56 8.69
N ALA A 63 -15.46 -15.09 8.61
CA ALA A 63 -16.53 -15.71 7.84
C ALA A 63 -16.52 -15.23 6.38
N ASN A 64 -16.15 -13.98 6.14
CA ASN A 64 -16.08 -13.35 4.84
C ASN A 64 -14.81 -12.50 4.69
N ARG A 65 -13.72 -13.14 4.27
CA ARG A 65 -12.39 -12.53 4.02
C ARG A 65 -12.37 -11.32 3.06
N ARG A 66 -13.49 -11.00 2.40
CA ARG A 66 -13.65 -9.81 1.54
C ARG A 66 -13.96 -8.56 2.36
N ASN A 67 -14.45 -8.75 3.59
CA ASN A 67 -14.76 -7.70 4.54
C ASN A 67 -13.57 -7.46 5.47
N ILE A 68 -13.41 -6.21 5.84
CA ILE A 68 -12.32 -5.70 6.67
C ILE A 68 -12.98 -4.99 7.84
N ASN A 69 -12.68 -5.46 9.04
CA ASN A 69 -13.12 -4.89 10.30
C ASN A 69 -12.19 -3.72 10.67
N ALA A 70 -12.75 -2.54 10.78
CA ALA A 70 -12.02 -1.32 11.07
C ALA A 70 -11.62 -1.29 12.55
N ASP A 71 -10.31 -1.24 12.82
CA ASP A 71 -9.82 -0.92 14.15
C ASP A 71 -9.86 0.60 14.40
N ASP A 72 -9.44 1.04 15.58
CA ASP A 72 -9.45 2.47 15.95
C ASP A 72 -8.67 3.38 14.99
N LYS A 73 -7.67 2.83 14.27
CA LYS A 73 -6.90 3.59 13.28
C LYS A 73 -7.56 3.62 11.91
N LEU A 74 -8.25 2.54 11.53
CA LEU A 74 -8.94 2.44 10.25
C LEU A 74 -10.33 3.08 10.27
N ARG A 75 -11.02 3.10 11.41
CA ARG A 75 -12.33 3.75 11.58
C ARG A 75 -12.39 5.18 11.07
N PRO A 76 -11.45 6.10 11.41
CA PRO A 76 -11.49 7.46 10.87
C PRO A 76 -11.24 7.54 9.35
N ILE A 77 -10.54 6.55 8.77
CA ILE A 77 -10.27 6.47 7.32
C ILE A 77 -11.48 5.89 6.57
N PHE A 78 -12.15 4.91 7.18
CA PHE A 78 -13.25 4.19 6.54
C PHE A 78 -14.61 4.84 6.79
N GLY A 79 -14.77 5.57 7.90
CA GLY A 79 -16.03 6.14 8.35
C GLY A 79 -17.09 5.10 8.75
N LYS A 80 -16.69 3.83 8.87
CA LYS A 80 -17.55 2.68 9.16
C LYS A 80 -16.74 1.63 9.93
N ASP A 81 -17.45 0.79 10.70
CA ASP A 81 -16.82 -0.32 11.43
C ASP A 81 -16.40 -1.49 10.53
N GLN A 82 -17.03 -1.64 9.36
CA GLN A 82 -16.69 -2.69 8.40
C GLN A 82 -16.83 -2.17 6.98
N VAL A 83 -15.87 -2.52 6.13
CA VAL A 83 -15.89 -2.19 4.70
C VAL A 83 -15.49 -3.42 3.87
N ASN A 84 -15.87 -3.45 2.60
CA ASN A 84 -15.33 -4.44 1.68
C ASN A 84 -14.03 -3.95 0.98
N MET A 85 -13.33 -4.86 0.29
CA MET A 85 -12.10 -4.53 -0.45
C MET A 85 -12.25 -3.40 -1.49
N PHE A 86 -13.42 -3.28 -2.16
CA PHE A 86 -13.65 -2.21 -3.13
C PHE A 86 -13.83 -0.85 -2.45
N GLU A 87 -14.68 -0.81 -1.41
CA GLU A 87 -14.89 0.37 -0.58
C GLU A 87 -13.56 0.84 0.03
N MET A 88 -12.76 -0.08 0.56
CA MET A 88 -11.45 0.23 1.14
C MET A 88 -10.56 1.03 0.16
N THR A 89 -10.42 0.58 -1.09
CA THR A 89 -9.56 1.29 -2.07
C THR A 89 -10.11 2.66 -2.47
N LYS A 90 -11.43 2.83 -2.45
CA LYS A 90 -12.09 4.11 -2.73
C LYS A 90 -11.89 5.08 -1.56
N LEU A 91 -12.10 4.61 -0.33
CA LEU A 91 -11.95 5.39 0.89
C LEU A 91 -10.50 5.83 1.07
N ILE A 92 -9.52 4.92 0.97
CA ILE A 92 -8.09 5.27 1.01
C ILE A 92 -7.76 6.37 -0.01
N SER A 93 -8.31 6.30 -1.22
CA SER A 93 -8.06 7.30 -2.26
C SER A 93 -8.58 8.70 -1.93
N ALA A 94 -9.66 8.80 -1.14
CA ALA A 94 -10.18 10.09 -0.69
C ALA A 94 -9.23 10.78 0.31
N HIS A 95 -8.37 9.99 0.97
CA HIS A 95 -7.37 10.45 1.92
C HIS A 95 -5.99 10.69 1.29
N LEU A 96 -5.89 10.67 -0.05
CA LEU A 96 -4.65 10.95 -0.79
C LEU A 96 -4.79 12.26 -1.57
N LYS A 97 -3.82 13.16 -1.40
CA LYS A 97 -3.74 14.45 -2.10
C LYS A 97 -2.52 14.53 -3.01
#